data_AF-Q4E1C1-F1
#
_entry.id   AF-Q4E1C1-F1
#
_cell.length_a   1.000
_cell.length_b   1.000
_cell.length_c   1.000
_cell.angle_alpha   90.00
_cell.angle_beta   90.00
_cell.angle_gamma   90.00
#
_symmetry.space_group_name_H-M   'P 1'
#
loop_
_entity.id
_entity.type
_entity.pdbx_description
1 polymer ?
#
loop_
_entity_poly.entity_id
_entity_poly.type
_entity_poly.pdbx_seq_one_letter_code
_entity_poly.pdbx_strand_id
1 'polypeptide(L)' 'MQLEVKQESFRIEMLMSRLQSECFNLCCKDLRSNELSMQEVRCVDRCSQRYLRTHDIIANAVDRGQSSGGKIKL' A
#
# COMPACT_ATOMS: atom_id res chain seq x y z
N MET A 1 12.13 0.25 23.93
CA MET A 1 11.21 0.03 22.80
C MET A 1 11.32 -1.44 22.38
N GLN A 2 10.25 -2.21 22.50
CA GLN A 2 10.19 -3.64 22.17
C GLN A 2 10.50 -3.87 20.68
N LEU A 3 11.26 -4.91 20.34
CA LEU A 3 11.70 -5.20 18.96
C LEU A 3 10.50 -5.36 18.01
N GLU A 4 9.45 -6.05 18.45
CA GLU A 4 8.22 -6.26 17.68
C GLU A 4 7.55 -4.92 17.31
N VAL A 5 7.48 -3.98 18.25
CA VAL A 5 6.94 -2.63 18.00
C VAL A 5 7.78 -1.89 16.96
N LYS A 6 9.12 -2.08 16.94
CA LYS A 6 9.97 -1.46 15.91
C LYS A 6 9.70 -2.05 14.53
N GLN A 7 9.54 -3.38 14.45
CA GLN A 7 9.27 -4.07 13.20
C GLN A 7 7.92 -3.68 12.61
N GLU A 8 6.87 -3.63 13.44
CA GLU A 8 5.55 -3.18 12.99
C GLU A 8 5.55 -1.71 12.59
N SER A 9 6.22 -0.84 13.35
CA SER A 9 6.38 0.58 12.97
C SER A 9 7.03 0.73 11.60
N PHE A 10 8.12 0.00 11.35
CA PHE A 10 8.82 0.01 10.06
C PHE A 10 7.95 -0.50 8.91
N ARG A 11 7.17 -1.58 9.15
CA ARG A 11 6.24 -2.13 8.16
C ARG A 11 5.16 -1.11 7.79
N ILE A 12 4.60 -0.42 8.78
CA ILE A 12 3.60 0.64 8.59
C ILE A 12 4.21 1.81 7.82
N GLU A 13 5.40 2.27 8.19
CA GLU A 13 6.09 3.37 7.51
C GLU A 13 6.33 3.06 6.03
N MET A 14 6.77 1.84 5.73
CA MET A 14 6.97 1.37 4.35
C MET A 14 5.66 1.33 3.56
N LEU A 15 4.58 0.83 4.19
CA LEU A 15 3.26 0.79 3.58
C LEU A 15 2.75 2.20 3.25
N MET A 16 2.88 3.13 4.20
CA MET A 16 2.41 4.51 4.04
C MET A 16 3.21 5.26 2.97
N SER A 17 4.54 5.10 2.95
CA SER A 17 5.40 5.73 1.94
C SER A 17 5.06 5.25 0.52
N ARG A 18 4.81 3.94 0.36
CA ARG A 18 4.41 3.37 -0.93
C ARG A 18 3.01 3.83 -1.33
N LEU A 19 2.06 3.80 -0.41
CA LEU A 19 0.70 4.28 -0.62
C LEU A 19 0.69 5.74 -1.10
N GLN A 20 1.44 6.61 -0.43
CA GLN A 20 1.57 8.03 -0.80
C GLN A 20 2.13 8.17 -2.22
N SER A 21 3.24 7.49 -2.54
CA SER A 21 3.87 7.56 -3.85
C SER A 21 2.94 7.08 -4.97
N GLU A 22 2.32 5.91 -4.80
CA GLU A 22 1.42 5.33 -5.80
C GLU A 22 0.20 6.20 -6.06
N CYS A 23 -0.46 6.69 -5.01
CA CYS A 23 -1.64 7.53 -5.17
C CYS A 23 -1.31 8.93 -5.69
N PHE A 24 -0.16 9.49 -5.32
CA PHE A 24 0.30 10.75 -5.91
C PHE A 24 0.57 10.58 -7.41
N ASN A 25 1.35 9.57 -7.80
CA ASN A 25 1.69 9.32 -9.21
C ASN A 25 0.46 9.01 -10.08
N LEU A 26 -0.54 8.33 -9.51
CA LEU A 26 -1.77 8.00 -10.23
C LEU A 26 -2.69 9.21 -10.40
N CYS A 27 -2.84 10.03 -9.35
CA CYS A 27 -3.89 11.03 -9.27
C CYS A 27 -3.44 12.46 -9.56
N CYS A 28 -2.26 12.86 -9.09
CA CYS A 28 -1.79 14.25 -9.11
C CYS A 28 -0.94 14.53 -10.36
N LYS A 29 -1.61 14.61 -11.53
CA LYS A 29 -0.93 14.81 -12.82
C LYS A 29 -0.68 16.28 -13.15
N ASP A 30 -1.47 17.19 -12.59
CA ASP A 30 -1.37 18.63 -12.83
C ASP A 30 -0.64 19.30 -11.67
N LEU A 31 0.64 19.59 -11.86
CA LEU A 31 1.50 20.20 -10.84
C LEU A 31 1.59 21.73 -10.96
N ARG A 32 0.67 22.37 -11.69
CA ARG A 32 0.63 23.84 -11.85
C ARG A 32 0.07 24.56 -10.62
N SER A 33 -0.64 23.85 -9.76
CA SER A 33 -1.20 24.34 -8.50
C SER A 33 -0.54 23.62 -7.32
N ASN A 34 -0.40 24.33 -6.20
CA ASN A 34 0.00 23.75 -4.92
C ASN A 34 -1.18 23.13 -4.16
N GLU A 35 -2.40 23.28 -4.66
CA GLU A 35 -3.63 22.73 -4.09
C GLU A 35 -4.20 21.62 -4.97
N LEU A 36 -4.70 20.55 -4.34
CA LEU A 36 -5.41 19.48 -5.02
C LEU A 36 -6.80 19.95 -5.47
N SER A 37 -7.12 19.70 -6.73
CA SER A 37 -8.48 19.84 -7.23
C SER A 37 -9.44 18.84 -6.56
N MET A 38 -10.74 19.13 -6.57
CA MET A 38 -11.76 18.18 -6.08
C MET A 38 -11.74 16.84 -6.81
N GLN A 39 -11.26 16.80 -8.06
CA GLN A 39 -11.09 15.56 -8.82
C GLN A 39 -9.91 14.73 -8.29
N GLU A 40 -8.78 15.39 -7.99
CA GLU A 40 -7.60 14.75 -7.41
C GLU A 40 -7.88 14.23 -6.01
N VAL A 41 -8.55 15.01 -5.16
CA VAL A 41 -8.97 14.56 -3.81
C VAL A 41 -9.80 13.28 -3.89
N ARG A 42 -10.82 13.24 -4.77
CA ARG A 42 -11.64 12.03 -4.99
C ARG A 42 -10.85 10.89 -5.61
N CYS A 43 -9.83 11.18 -6.41
CA CYS A 43 -8.94 10.16 -6.96
C CYS A 43 -8.08 9.54 -5.87
N VAL A 44 -7.43 10.36 -5.03
CA VAL A 44 -6.54 9.91 -3.95
C VAL A 44 -7.31 9.08 -2.93
N ASP A 45 -8.52 9.50 -2.54
CA ASP A 45 -9.39 8.71 -1.64
C ASP A 45 -9.73 7.31 -2.21
N ARG A 46 -10.13 7.24 -3.49
CA ARG A 46 -10.40 5.96 -4.13
C ARG A 46 -9.14 5.12 -4.33
N CYS A 47 -8.02 5.76 -4.62
CA CYS A 47 -6.73 5.10 -4.76
C CYS A 47 -6.32 4.45 -3.44
N SER A 48 -6.40 5.16 -2.32
CA SER A 48 -5.99 4.63 -1.03
C SER A 48 -6.81 3.43 -0.59
N GLN A 49 -8.14 3.49 -0.79
CA GLN A 49 -9.03 2.37 -0.52
C GLN A 49 -8.69 1.14 -1.38
N ARG A 50 -8.43 1.32 -2.68
CA ARG A 50 -8.07 0.23 -3.59
C ARG A 50 -6.69 -0.34 -3.26
N TYR A 51 -5.73 0.51 -2.94
CA TYR A 51 -4.37 0.13 -2.60
C TYR A 51 -4.35 -0.74 -1.35
N LEU A 52 -5.03 -0.32 -0.27
CA LEU A 52 -5.12 -1.10 0.97
C LEU A 52 -5.83 -2.45 0.76
N ARG A 53 -6.95 -2.47 0.02
CA ARG A 53 -7.62 -3.74 -0.33
C ARG A 53 -6.70 -4.67 -1.14
N THR A 54 -5.94 -4.12 -2.08
CA THR A 54 -5.01 -4.91 -2.91
C THR A 54 -3.85 -5.43 -2.07
N HIS A 55 -3.31 -4.60 -1.18
CA HIS A 55 -2.31 -5.00 -0.20
C HIS A 55 -2.81 -6.18 0.66
N ASP A 56 -4.04 -6.12 1.15
CA ASP A 56 -4.63 -7.21 1.94
C ASP A 56 -4.82 -8.51 1.13
N ILE A 57 -5.25 -8.42 -0.13
CA ILE A 57 -5.35 -9.59 -1.03
C ILE A 57 -3.97 -10.23 -1.23
N ILE A 58 -2.94 -9.42 -1.48
CA ILE A 58 -1.56 -9.90 -1.69
C ILE A 58 -1.01 -10.51 -0.40
N ALA A 59 -1.17 -9.85 0.75
CA ALA A 59 -0.72 -10.37 2.04
C ALA A 59 -1.33 -11.75 2.34
N ASN A 60 -2.66 -11.87 2.19
CA ASN A 60 -3.35 -13.15 2.36
C ASN A 60 -2.88 -14.23 1.36
N ALA A 61 -2.58 -13.86 0.11
CA ALA A 61 -2.08 -14.79 -0.89
C ALA A 61 -0.65 -15.27 -0.55
N VAL A 62 0.21 -14.38 -0.06
CA VAL A 62 1.57 -14.70 0.40
C VAL A 62 1.50 -15.63 1.61
N ASP A 63 0.65 -15.34 2.60
CA ASP A 63 0.50 -16.18 3.81
C ASP A 63 -0.01 -17.59 3.48
N ARG A 64 -0.96 -17.69 2.52
CA ARG A 64 -1.44 -18.98 1.99
C ARG A 64 -0.34 -19.72 1.24
N GLY A 65 0.45 -19.00 0.43
CA GLY A 65 1.59 -19.56 -0.30
C GLY A 65 2.67 -20.09 0.64
N GLN A 66 2.96 -19.37 1.73
CA GLN A 66 3.88 -19.82 2.77
C GLN A 66 3.34 -21.04 3.52
N SER A 67 2.04 -21.07 3.83
CA SER A 67 1.39 -22.19 4.50
C SER A 67 1.29 -23.45 3.62
N SER A 68 1.22 -23.30 2.30
CA SER A 68 1.11 -24.41 1.33
C SER A 68 2.45 -24.84 0.69
N GLY A 69 3.54 -24.10 0.94
CA GLY A 69 4.73 -24.06 0.06
C GLY A 69 5.93 -24.94 0.43
N GLY A 70 5.84 -25.78 1.47
CA GLY A 70 6.85 -26.82 1.77
C GLY A 70 6.76 -28.08 0.89
N LYS A 71 5.91 -28.09 -0.16
CA LYS A 71 5.75 -29.20 -1.10
C LYS A 71 5.67 -28.71 -2.55
N ILE A 72 6.77 -28.17 -3.06
CA ILE A 72 7.05 -28.27 -4.49
C ILE A 72 7.75 -29.63 -4.67
N LYS A 73 6.99 -30.65 -5.04
CA LYS A 73 7.57 -31.84 -5.67
C LYS A 73 7.93 -31.44 -7.11
N LEU A 74 9.12 -31.90 -7.54
CA LEU A 74 9.56 -31.99 -8.94
C LEU A 74 8.43 -32.41 -9.89
#